data_AF-A0A1R3TZU7-F1
#
_entry.id   AF-A0A1R3TZU7-F1
#
_cell.length_a   1.000
_cell.length_b   1.000
_cell.length_c   1.000
_cell.angle_alpha   90.00
_cell.angle_beta   90.00
_cell.angle_gamma   90.00
#
_symmetry.space_group_name_H-M   'P 1'
#
loop_
_entity.id
_entity.type
_entity.pdbx_description
1 polymer ?
#
loop_
_entity_poly.entity_id
_entity_poly.type
_entity_poly.pdbx_seq_one_letter_code
_entity_poly.pdbx_strand_id
1 'polypeptide(L)' 'MQILRVSLTVLGALLALIGLVWIGQGSGYFPYPASSFMINQSPWMLRGALVAIVGLALIFAARRFVR' A
#
# COMPACT_ATOMS: atom_id res chain seq x y z
N MET A 1 11.07 4.86 21.80
CA MET A 1 10.27 5.42 20.69
C MET A 1 10.89 5.22 19.30
N GLN A 2 12.23 5.20 19.16
CA GLN A 2 12.88 5.01 17.85
C GLN A 2 12.46 3.72 17.13
N ILE A 3 12.47 2.56 17.81
CA ILE A 3 12.08 1.28 17.21
C ILE A 3 10.63 1.34 16.71
N LEU A 4 9.71 1.84 17.54
CA LEU A 4 8.30 2.00 17.14
C LEU A 4 8.13 2.89 15.91
N ARG A 5 8.83 4.03 15.85
CA ARG A 5 8.80 4.95 14.69
C ARG A 5 9.28 4.24 13.43
N VAL A 6 10.40 3.53 13.51
CA VAL A 6 10.95 2.77 12.38
C VAL A 6 9.98 1.68 11.95
N SER A 7 9.45 0.89 12.88
CA SER A 7 8.49 -0.18 12.58
C SER A 7 7.22 0.35 11.90
N LEU A 8 6.63 1.44 12.39
CA LEU A 8 5.45 2.05 11.78
C LEU A 8 5.75 2.62 10.38
N THR A 9 6.95 3.19 10.19
CA THR A 9 7.38 3.70 8.89
C THR A 9 7.55 2.57 7.88
N VAL A 10 8.18 1.47 8.29
CA VAL A 10 8.37 0.28 7.44
C VAL A 10 7.03 -0.36 7.11
N LEU A 11 6.16 -0.56 8.10
CA LEU A 11 4.81 -1.11 7.89
C LEU A 11 4.00 -0.24 6.93
N GLY A 12 4.00 1.08 7.14
CA GLY A 12 3.31 2.01 6.26
C GLY A 12 3.85 2.00 4.84
N ALA A 13 5.17 1.88 4.66
CA ALA A 13 5.80 1.76 3.34
C ALA A 13 5.39 0.46 2.64
N LEU A 14 5.38 -0.67 3.35
CA LEU A 14 4.93 -1.95 2.79
C LEU A 14 3.47 -1.90 2.35
N LEU A 15 2.58 -1.32 3.18
CA LEU A 15 1.18 -1.14 2.81
C LEU A 15 1.03 -0.24 1.59
N ALA A 16 1.77 0.88 1.53
CA ALA A 16 1.76 1.76 0.36
C ALA A 16 2.16 1.02 -0.92
N LEU A 17 3.23 0.24 -0.87
CA LEU A 17 3.72 -0.54 -2.01
C LEU A 17 2.73 -1.64 -2.43
N ILE A 18 2.16 -2.37 -1.47
CA ILE A 18 1.15 -3.40 -1.75
C ILE A 18 -0.09 -2.78 -2.39
N GLY A 19 -0.56 -1.64 -1.87
CA GLY A 19 -1.67 -0.91 -2.44
C GLY A 19 -1.43 -0.48 -3.89
N LEU A 20 -0.21 0.01 -4.19
CA LEU A 20 0.20 0.35 -5.55
C LEU A 20 0.21 -0.87 -6.48
N VAL A 21 0.68 -2.03 -6.01
CA VAL A 21 0.63 -3.29 -6.79
C VAL A 21 -0.81 -3.66 -7.12
N TRP A 22 -1.72 -3.55 -6.15
CA TRP A 22 -3.14 -3.86 -6.37
C TRP A 22 -3.81 -2.88 -7.34
N ILE A 23 -3.45 -1.60 -7.28
CA ILE A 23 -3.88 -0.61 -8.27
C ILE A 23 -3.35 -0.97 -9.65
N GLY A 24 -2.06 -1.31 -9.76
CA GLY A 24 -1.44 -1.73 -11.02
C GLY A 24 -2.09 -2.98 -11.62
N GLN A 25 -2.40 -3.99 -10.81
CA GLN A 25 -3.11 -5.18 -11.27
C GLN A 25 -4.56 -4.85 -11.67
N GLY A 26 -5.31 -4.17 -10.80
CA GLY A 26 -6.72 -3.83 -11.05
C GLY A 26 -6.93 -2.94 -12.28
N SER A 27 -5.96 -2.09 -12.59
CA SER A 27 -5.96 -1.22 -13.78
C SER A 27 -5.43 -1.88 -15.05
N GLY A 28 -4.78 -3.03 -14.94
CA GLY A 28 -4.15 -3.72 -16.08
C GLY A 28 -2.74 -3.25 -16.43
N TYR A 29 -2.22 -2.19 -15.80
CA TYR A 29 -0.87 -1.69 -16.06
C TYR A 29 0.24 -2.60 -15.51
N PHE A 30 -0.07 -3.43 -14.52
CA PHE A 30 0.86 -4.40 -13.94
C PHE A 30 0.27 -5.81 -13.95
N PRO A 31 0.20 -6.49 -15.12
CA PRO A 31 -0.45 -7.79 -15.25
C PRO A 31 0.48 -8.96 -14.86
N TYR A 32 1.05 -8.93 -13.66
CA TYR A 32 1.94 -9.98 -13.16
C TYR A 32 1.58 -10.41 -11.73
N PRO A 33 1.59 -11.73 -11.42
CA PRO A 33 1.71 -12.85 -12.36
C PRO A 33 0.48 -12.95 -13.27
N ALA A 34 0.64 -13.43 -14.50
CA ALA A 34 -0.45 -13.46 -15.50
C ALA A 34 -1.69 -14.27 -15.06
N SER A 35 -1.51 -15.22 -14.14
CA SER A 35 -2.58 -16.00 -13.51
C SER A 35 -3.28 -15.27 -12.35
N SER A 36 -2.92 -14.02 -12.06
CA SER A 36 -3.51 -13.27 -10.96
C SER A 36 -4.98 -12.95 -11.25
N PHE A 37 -5.85 -13.34 -10.33
CA PHE A 37 -7.28 -13.05 -10.33
C PHE A 37 -7.62 -11.56 -10.18
N MET A 38 -6.61 -10.71 -9.97
CA MET A 38 -6.76 -9.27 -9.74
C MET A 38 -6.61 -8.44 -11.01
N ILE A 39 -6.07 -9.03 -12.09
CA ILE A 39 -5.72 -8.30 -13.30
C ILE A 39 -6.98 -7.82 -14.03
N ASN A 40 -7.02 -6.54 -14.41
CA ASN A 40 -8.15 -5.89 -15.10
C ASN A 40 -9.48 -5.97 -14.33
N GLN A 41 -9.40 -6.01 -13.00
CA GLN A 41 -10.57 -6.05 -12.12
C GLN A 41 -10.63 -4.78 -11.28
N SER A 42 -11.52 -3.87 -11.67
CA SER A 42 -11.71 -2.54 -11.04
C SER A 42 -11.82 -2.53 -9.51
N PRO A 43 -12.42 -3.53 -8.83
CA PRO A 43 -12.45 -3.58 -7.36
C PRO A 43 -11.07 -3.53 -6.71
N TRP A 44 -10.03 -4.05 -7.37
CA TRP A 44 -8.66 -4.04 -6.85
C TRP A 44 -8.01 -2.67 -6.89
N MET A 45 -8.44 -1.79 -7.81
CA MET A 45 -8.00 -0.40 -7.81
C MET A 45 -8.45 0.32 -6.53
N LEU A 46 -9.73 0.19 -6.18
CA LEU A 46 -10.27 0.84 -4.98
C LEU A 46 -9.64 0.26 -3.70
N ARG A 47 -9.56 -1.06 -3.59
CA ARG A 47 -8.91 -1.73 -2.45
C ARG A 47 -7.46 -1.31 -2.32
N GLY A 48 -6.72 -1.28 -3.44
CA GLY A 48 -5.33 -0.85 -3.46
C GLY A 48 -5.15 0.61 -3.07
N ALA A 49 -6.03 1.51 -3.54
CA ALA A 49 -6.02 2.91 -3.15
C ALA A 49 -6.25 3.10 -1.64
N LEU A 50 -7.23 2.40 -1.06
CA LEU A 50 -7.48 2.43 0.39
C LEU A 50 -6.27 1.94 1.18
N VAL A 51 -5.68 0.80 0.79
CA VAL A 51 -4.48 0.25 1.44
C VAL A 51 -3.30 1.22 1.32
N ALA A 52 -3.12 1.85 0.15
CA ALA A 52 -2.05 2.81 -0.06
C ALA A 52 -2.21 4.06 0.82
N ILE A 53 -3.43 4.61 0.91
CA ILE A 53 -3.75 5.75 1.77
C ILE A 53 -3.47 5.42 3.24
N VAL A 54 -3.87 4.24 3.72
CA VAL A 54 -3.59 3.80 5.09
C VAL A 54 -2.09 3.71 5.34
N GLY A 55 -1.32 3.15 4.40
CA GLY A 55 0.14 3.08 4.50
C GLY A 55 0.80 4.46 4.61
N LEU A 56 0.39 5.40 3.76
CA LEU A 56 0.88 6.78 3.80
C LEU A 56 0.47 7.50 5.09
N ALA A 57 -0.75 7.29 5.59
CA ALA A 57 -1.22 7.84 6.84
C ALA A 57 -0.40 7.33 8.05
N LEU A 58 -0.02 6.05 8.05
CA LEU A 58 0.87 5.48 9.08
C LEU A 58 2.26 6.10 9.04
N ILE A 59 2.86 6.28 7.87
CA ILE A 59 4.15 6.96 7.74
C ILE A 59 4.05 8.39 8.26
N PHE A 60 3.00 9.12 7.86
CA PHE A 60 2.78 10.49 8.32
C PHE A 60 2.64 10.55 9.84
N ALA A 61 1.83 9.68 10.43
CA ALA A 61 1.63 9.63 11.87
C ALA A 61 2.92 9.27 12.63
N ALA A 62 3.69 8.30 12.12
CA ALA A 62 4.97 7.90 12.69
C ALA A 62 5.96 9.08 12.70
N ARG A 63 6.00 9.88 11.63
CA ARG A 63 6.87 11.06 11.53
C ARG A 63 6.40 12.24 12.38
N ARG A 64 5.08 12.43 12.49
CA ARG A 64 4.50 13.63 13.11
C ARG A 64 4.28 13.50 14.62
N PHE A 65 3.93 12.31 15.10
CA PHE A 65 3.46 12.08 16.47
C PHE A 65 4.39 11.17 17.28
N VAL A 66 5.13 10.27 16.65
CA VAL A 66 6.07 9.37 17.36
C VAL A 66 7.45 10.02 17.40
N ARG A 67 7.74 10.75 18.49
CA ARG A 67 9.05 11.36 18.75
C ARG A 67 9.96 10.42 19.54
#